data_AF-K2CBS4-F1
#
_entry.id   AF-K2CBS4-F1
#
_cell.length_a   1.000
_cell.length_b   1.000
_cell.length_c   1.000
_cell.angle_alpha   90.00
_cell.angle_beta   90.00
_cell.angle_gamma   90.00
#
_symmetry.space_group_name_H-M   'P 1'
#
loop_
_entity.id
_entity.type
_entity.pdbx_description
1 polymer ?
#
loop_
_entity_poly.entity_id
_entity_poly.type
_entity_poly.pdbx_seq_one_letter_code
_entity_poly.pdbx_strand_id
1 'polypeptide(L)'
;MEKTVNLSLRDIGDLIFRITQRYLFRKNEDLGLDVTLQASPLQETMILRLLDESRLLVKTFPHKNFSNELVYRIEVYKTREGDMRGNKIAFLEASQHDGAVDEVHRFVQSYLSQLGF
;
A
#
# COMPACT_ATOMS: atom_id res chain seq x y z
N MET A 1 -21.94 -22.65 5.74
CA MET A 1 -21.34 -21.36 6.13
C MET A 1 -19.95 -21.33 5.55
N GLU A 2 -19.73 -20.55 4.48
CA GLU A 2 -18.38 -20.25 4.02
C GLU A 2 -17.63 -19.55 5.15
N LYS A 3 -16.41 -20.00 5.46
CA LYS A 3 -15.54 -19.30 6.41
C LYS A 3 -15.10 -18.02 5.73
N THR A 4 -15.74 -16.89 6.04
CA THR A 4 -15.23 -15.58 5.69
C THR A 4 -13.88 -15.42 6.37
N VAL A 5 -12.79 -15.42 5.61
CA VAL A 5 -11.47 -15.12 6.15
C VAL A 5 -11.41 -13.60 6.31
N ASN A 6 -11.21 -13.14 7.54
CA ASN A 6 -10.97 -11.73 7.80
C ASN A 6 -9.49 -11.47 7.66
N LEU A 7 -9.13 -10.56 6.76
CA LEU A 7 -7.77 -10.07 6.58
C LEU A 7 -7.37 -9.25 7.81
N SER A 8 -6.19 -9.53 8.36
CA SER A 8 -5.59 -8.67 9.39
C SER A 8 -4.88 -7.47 8.76
N LEU A 9 -4.55 -6.47 9.58
CA LEU A 9 -3.74 -5.32 9.16
C LEU A 9 -2.41 -5.79 8.53
N ARG A 10 -1.82 -6.82 9.13
CA ARG A 10 -0.57 -7.41 8.67
C ARG A 10 -0.73 -8.06 7.30
N ASP A 11 -1.83 -8.78 7.08
CA ASP A 11 -2.11 -9.43 5.79
C ASP A 11 -2.23 -8.39 4.67
N ILE A 12 -2.87 -7.25 4.92
CA ILE A 12 -2.97 -6.14 3.97
C ILE A 12 -1.59 -5.52 3.71
N GLY A 13 -0.79 -5.28 4.76
CA GLY A 13 0.57 -4.75 4.61
C GLY A 13 1.47 -5.67 3.77
N ASP A 14 1.46 -6.97 4.06
CA ASP A 14 2.21 -7.98 3.30
C ASP A 14 1.67 -8.15 1.87
N LEU A 15 0.36 -7.97 1.65
CA LEU A 15 -0.25 -7.98 0.32
C LEU A 15 0.26 -6.80 -0.53
N ILE A 16 0.20 -5.57 -0.01
CA ILE A 16 0.68 -4.37 -0.69
C ILE A 16 2.16 -4.50 -1.06
N PHE A 17 2.98 -4.98 -0.11
CA PHE A 17 4.41 -5.19 -0.33
C PHE A 17 4.67 -6.18 -1.47
N ARG A 18 4.03 -7.35 -1.44
CA ARG A 18 4.21 -8.40 -2.46
C ARG A 18 3.76 -7.96 -3.85
N ILE A 19 2.64 -7.24 -3.95
CA ILE A 19 2.13 -6.74 -5.23
C ILE A 19 3.06 -5.67 -5.78
N THR A 20 3.55 -4.77 -4.93
CA THR A 20 4.52 -3.74 -5.31
C THR A 20 5.81 -4.36 -5.84
N GLN A 21 6.41 -5.30 -5.11
CA GLN A 21 7.61 -6.00 -5.57
C GLN A 21 7.38 -6.70 -6.92
N ARG A 22 6.32 -7.50 -7.04
CA ARG A 22 6.01 -8.19 -8.30
C ARG A 22 5.82 -7.23 -9.47
N TYR A 23 5.19 -6.09 -9.23
CA TYR A 23 4.97 -5.08 -10.27
C TYR A 23 6.30 -4.45 -10.73
N LEU A 24 7.17 -4.08 -9.79
CA LEU A 24 8.45 -3.44 -10.10
C LEU A 24 9.43 -4.40 -10.80
N PHE A 25 9.49 -5.66 -10.37
CA PHE A 25 10.42 -6.64 -10.92
C PHE A 25 9.87 -7.42 -12.14
N ARG A 26 8.71 -7.03 -12.69
CA ARG A 26 8.05 -7.76 -13.80
C ARG A 26 8.90 -7.87 -15.08
N LYS A 27 9.85 -6.95 -15.28
CA LYS A 27 10.74 -6.92 -16.46
C LYS A 27 12.10 -7.59 -16.21
N ASN A 28 12.33 -8.19 -15.03
CA ASN A 28 13.65 -8.66 -14.58
C ASN A 28 14.75 -7.58 -14.65
N GLU A 29 14.36 -6.30 -14.60
CA GLU A 29 15.27 -5.16 -14.51
C GLU A 29 15.34 -4.75 -13.04
N ASP A 30 16.53 -4.82 -12.45
CA ASP A 30 16.75 -4.23 -11.13
C ASP A 30 16.91 -2.72 -11.28
N LEU A 31 15.87 -1.99 -10.89
CA LEU A 31 15.86 -0.53 -10.91
C LEU A 31 16.60 0.08 -9.70
N GLY A 32 17.22 -0.72 -8.84
CA GLY A 32 17.89 -0.22 -7.62
C GLY A 32 16.92 0.41 -6.62
N LEU A 33 15.64 0.05 -6.70
CA LEU A 33 14.57 0.56 -5.84
C LEU A 33 14.55 -0.21 -4.52
N ASP A 34 14.60 0.51 -3.40
CA ASP A 34 14.48 -0.08 -2.07
C ASP A 34 13.02 -0.04 -1.60
N VAL A 35 12.50 -1.20 -1.20
CA VAL A 35 11.16 -1.36 -0.62
C VAL A 35 11.31 -1.84 0.81
N THR A 36 10.98 -0.98 1.77
CA THR A 36 11.00 -1.32 3.19
C THR A 36 9.57 -1.44 3.73
N LEU A 37 9.28 -2.45 4.54
CA LEU A 37 8.03 -2.57 5.29
C LEU A 37 8.30 -2.37 6.79
N GLN A 38 7.59 -1.43 7.41
CA GLN A 38 7.63 -1.15 8.83
C GLN A 38 6.29 -1.51 9.47
N ALA A 39 6.32 -2.47 10.36
CA ALA A 39 5.16 -3.02 11.04
C ALA A 39 4.94 -2.36 12.40
N SER A 40 3.70 -2.02 12.73
CA SER A 40 3.31 -1.67 14.09
C SER A 40 1.89 -2.15 14.37
N PRO A 41 1.48 -2.29 15.65
CA PRO A 41 0.14 -2.76 15.99
C PRO A 41 -1.01 -1.90 15.43
N LEU A 42 -0.73 -0.64 15.10
CA LEU A 42 -1.75 0.33 14.66
C LEU A 42 -1.59 0.73 13.19
N GLN A 43 -0.43 0.46 12.57
CA GLN A 43 -0.13 0.91 11.22
C GLN A 43 0.95 0.04 10.58
N GLU A 44 0.75 -0.33 9.32
CA GLU A 44 1.78 -0.86 8.43
C GLU A 44 2.23 0.26 7.49
N THR A 45 3.55 0.42 7.32
CA THR A 45 4.10 1.46 6.43
C THR A 45 5.06 0.82 5.44
N MET A 46 4.73 0.88 4.16
CA MET A 46 5.68 0.55 3.10
C MET A 46 6.35 1.84 2.61
N ILE A 47 7.67 1.81 2.51
CA ILE A 47 8.50 2.90 1.97
C ILE A 47 9.12 2.39 0.68
N LEU A 48 8.84 3.05 -0.44
CA LEU A 48 9.49 2.78 -1.72
C LEU A 48 10.38 3.97 -2.08
N ARG A 49 11.69 3.76 -2.19
CA ARG A 49 12.63 4.78 -2.66
C ARG A 49 12.72 4.74 -4.17
N LEU A 50 12.43 5.87 -4.83
CA LEU A 50 12.47 6.02 -6.28
C LEU A 50 13.86 6.47 -6.76
N LEU A 51 14.13 6.30 -8.06
CA LEU A 51 15.38 6.72 -8.71
C LEU A 51 15.61 8.24 -8.68
N ASP A 52 14.53 9.03 -8.60
CA ASP A 52 14.58 10.49 -8.49
C ASP A 52 14.78 10.97 -7.04
N GLU A 53 15.24 10.08 -6.15
CA GLU A 53 15.42 10.27 -4.70
C GLU A 53 14.14 10.57 -3.92
N SER A 54 12.99 10.69 -4.60
CA SER A 54 11.70 10.80 -3.95
C SER A 54 11.30 9.47 -3.33
N ARG A 55 10.33 9.50 -2.42
CA ARG A 55 9.86 8.31 -1.70
C ARG A 55 8.35 8.22 -1.83
N LEU A 56 7.83 7.01 -1.96
CA LEU A 56 6.44 6.73 -1.67
C LEU A 56 6.33 6.21 -0.26
N LEU A 57 5.45 6.81 0.53
CA LEU A 57 5.03 6.28 1.82
C LEU A 57 3.60 5.75 1.67
N VAL A 58 3.45 4.43 1.77
CA VAL A 58 2.14 3.78 1.78
C VAL A 58 1.81 3.39 3.20
N LYS A 59 0.85 4.09 3.81
CA LYS A 59 0.42 3.88 5.19
C LYS A 59 -0.90 3.13 5.19
N THR A 60 -0.96 2.03 5.91
CA THR A 60 -2.17 1.23 6.09
C THR A 60 -2.53 1.22 7.56
N PHE A 61 -3.76 1.56 7.91
CA PHE A 61 -4.21 1.60 9.30
C PHE A 61 -5.72 1.30 9.44
N PRO A 62 -6.17 0.79 10.59
CA PRO A 62 -7.60 0.61 10.85
C PRO A 62 -8.35 1.95 10.84
N HIS A 63 -9.53 1.98 10.22
CA HIS A 63 -10.36 3.19 10.09
C HIS A 63 -11.84 2.83 10.15
N LYS A 64 -12.69 3.81 10.51
CA LYS A 64 -14.14 3.71 10.35
C LYS A 64 -14.55 4.59 9.18
N ASN A 65 -15.17 4.00 8.16
CA ASN A 65 -15.66 4.76 7.00
C ASN A 65 -16.91 5.59 7.38
N PHE A 66 -17.47 6.31 6.40
CA PHE A 66 -18.68 7.12 6.59
C PHE A 66 -19.91 6.32 7.05
N SER A 67 -19.96 5.02 6.73
CA SER A 67 -21.00 4.09 7.16
C SER A 67 -20.72 3.48 8.54
N ASN A 68 -19.66 3.91 9.24
CA ASN A 68 -19.16 3.36 10.50
C ASN A 68 -18.67 1.90 10.43
N GLU A 69 -18.41 1.38 9.23
CA GLU A 69 -17.84 0.05 9.05
C GLU A 69 -16.33 0.09 9.31
N LEU A 70 -15.82 -0.97 9.95
CA LEU A 70 -14.39 -1.13 10.17
C LEU A 70 -13.70 -1.55 8.87
N VAL A 71 -12.77 -0.72 8.41
CA VAL A 71 -12.03 -0.90 7.16
C VAL A 71 -10.52 -0.70 7.40
N TYR A 72 -9.71 -1.08 6.43
CA TYR A 72 -8.31 -0.66 6.37
C TYR A 72 -8.16 0.50 5.39
N ARG A 73 -7.75 1.66 5.90
CA ARG A 73 -7.44 2.82 5.08
C ARG A 73 -5.99 2.72 4.63
N ILE A 74 -5.79 2.72 3.32
CA ILE A 74 -4.49 2.70 2.66
C ILE A 74 -4.29 4.08 2.04
N GLU A 75 -3.22 4.76 2.42
CA GLU A 75 -2.91 6.11 1.93
C GLU A 75 -1.52 6.14 1.32
N VAL A 76 -1.42 6.73 0.13
CA VAL A 76 -0.16 6.85 -0.61
C VAL A 76 0.26 8.31 -0.62
N TYR A 77 1.46 8.55 -0.12
CA TYR A 77 2.09 9.86 -0.12
C TYR A 77 3.34 9.83 -0.99
N LYS A 78 3.52 10.83 -1.85
CA LYS A 78 4.82 11.10 -2.48
C LYS A 78 5.54 12.16 -1.66
N THR A 79 6.71 11.81 -1.13
CA THR A 79 7.57 12.69 -0.36
C THR A 79 8.90 12.95 -1.06
N ARG A 80 9.55 14.04 -0.69
CA ARG A 80 10.96 14.30 -1.04
C ARG A 80 11.83 14.02 0.18
N GLU A 81 13.13 13.92 -0.03
CA GLU A 81 14.07 13.84 1.09
C GLU A 81 13.91 15.04 2.04
N GLY A 82 13.82 14.76 3.35
CA GLY A 82 13.62 15.78 4.40
C GLY A 82 12.16 16.20 4.64
N ASP A 83 11.21 15.83 3.76
CA ASP A 83 9.78 16.12 3.95
C ASP A 83 9.01 14.85 4.34
N MET A 84 8.57 14.77 5.60
CA MET A 84 7.75 13.64 6.08
C MET A 84 6.24 13.86 5.96
N ARG A 85 5.79 15.06 5.53
CA ARG A 85 4.37 15.33 5.29
C ARG A 85 3.96 14.81 3.92
N GLY A 86 4.71 15.20 2.89
CA GLY A 86 4.45 14.83 1.49
C GLY A 86 3.06 15.23 0.99
N ASN A 87 2.80 14.91 -0.27
CA ASN A 87 1.47 15.07 -0.86
C ASN A 87 0.79 13.70 -0.91
N LYS A 88 -0.42 13.62 -0.36
CA LYS A 88 -1.31 12.47 -0.56
C LYS A 88 -1.70 12.43 -2.04
N ILE A 89 -1.34 11.36 -2.73
CA ILE A 89 -1.61 11.19 -4.17
C ILE A 89 -2.70 10.17 -4.45
N ALA A 90 -2.98 9.26 -3.50
CA ALA A 90 -4.04 8.28 -3.61
C ALA A 90 -4.47 7.77 -2.24
N PHE A 91 -5.70 7.26 -2.14
CA PHE A 91 -6.14 6.47 -1.00
C PHE A 91 -7.19 5.42 -1.41
N LEU A 92 -7.31 4.39 -0.57
CA LEU A 92 -8.32 3.34 -0.66
C LEU A 92 -8.84 3.00 0.75
N GLU A 93 -10.14 2.69 0.85
CA GLU A 93 -10.74 2.12 2.06
C GLU A 93 -11.14 0.67 1.75
N ALA A 94 -10.26 -0.28 2.09
CA ALA A 94 -10.45 -1.69 1.80
C ALA A 94 -11.25 -2.37 2.91
N SER A 95 -12.25 -3.17 2.54
CA SER A 95 -12.98 -4.01 3.49
C SER A 95 -12.05 -5.06 4.16
N GLN A 96 -12.49 -5.65 5.27
CA GLN A 96 -11.70 -6.69 5.96
C GLN A 96 -11.89 -8.10 5.36
N HIS A 97 -12.72 -8.26 4.35
CA HIS A 97 -13.14 -9.56 3.83
C HIS A 97 -12.32 -9.92 2.58
N ASP A 98 -12.30 -11.19 2.18
CA ASP A 98 -11.48 -11.67 1.05
C ASP A 98 -11.65 -10.87 -0.26
N GLY A 99 -12.82 -10.28 -0.50
CA GLY A 99 -13.07 -9.41 -1.66
C GLY A 99 -12.15 -8.18 -1.74
N ALA A 100 -11.50 -7.79 -0.64
CA ALA A 100 -10.54 -6.69 -0.61
C ALA A 100 -9.23 -7.02 -1.33
N VAL A 101 -8.88 -8.29 -1.54
CA VAL A 101 -7.61 -8.68 -2.17
C VAL A 101 -7.50 -8.12 -3.60
N ASP A 102 -8.55 -8.31 -4.41
CA ASP A 102 -8.58 -7.82 -5.79
C ASP A 102 -8.65 -6.29 -5.88
N GLU A 103 -9.25 -5.65 -4.87
CA GLU A 103 -9.33 -4.19 -4.76
C GLU A 103 -7.96 -3.59 -4.43
N VAL A 104 -7.27 -4.11 -3.42
CA VAL A 104 -5.91 -3.72 -3.06
C VAL A 104 -4.97 -3.95 -4.23
N HIS A 105 -5.13 -5.06 -4.96
CA HIS A 105 -4.30 -5.34 -6.13
C HIS A 105 -4.45 -4.30 -7.23
N ARG A 106 -5.68 -3.99 -7.63
CA ARG A 106 -5.95 -2.96 -8.64
C ARG A 106 -5.49 -1.59 -8.19
N PHE A 107 -5.67 -1.25 -6.91
CA PHE A 107 -5.21 0.01 -6.34
C PHE A 107 -3.68 0.16 -6.41
N VAL A 108 -2.94 -0.87 -6.00
CA VAL A 108 -1.47 -0.87 -6.04
C VAL A 108 -0.96 -0.70 -7.47
N GLN A 109 -1.48 -1.49 -8.41
CA GLN A 109 -1.09 -1.38 -9.82
C GLN A 109 -1.42 -0.01 -10.40
N SER A 110 -2.58 0.55 -10.04
CA SER A 110 -3.02 1.86 -10.52
C SER A 110 -2.03 2.96 -10.11
N TYR A 111 -1.70 3.11 -8.82
CA TYR A 111 -0.81 4.20 -8.42
C TYR A 111 0.63 4.01 -8.92
N LEU A 112 1.10 2.76 -9.05
CA LEU A 112 2.44 2.51 -9.62
C LEU A 112 2.50 2.84 -11.11
N SER A 113 1.47 2.48 -11.89
CA SER A 113 1.39 2.83 -13.31
C SER A 113 1.36 4.33 -13.57
N GLN A 114 0.68 5.11 -12.72
CA GLN A 114 0.63 6.57 -12.82
C GLN A 114 1.99 7.24 -12.54
N LEU A 115 2.89 6.55 -11.83
CA LEU A 115 4.25 6.99 -11.58
C LEU A 115 5.24 6.57 -12.69
N GLY A 116 4.77 5.87 -13.72
CA GLY A 116 5.56 5.48 -14.88
C GLY A 116 6.28 4.12 -14.75
N PHE A 117 5.88 3.28 -13.78
CA PHE A 117 6.41 1.92 -13.62
C PHE A 117 5.70 0.88 -14.48
#